data_AF-A0A354IBR6-F1
#
_entry.id   AF-A0A354IBR6-F1
#
_cell.length_a   1.000
_cell.length_b   1.000
_cell.length_c   1.000
_cell.angle_alpha   90.00
_cell.angle_beta   90.00
_cell.angle_gamma   90.00
#
_symmetry.space_group_name_H-M   'P 1'
#
loop_
_entity.id
_entity.type
_entity.pdbx_description
1 polymer ?
#
loop_
_entity_poly.entity_id
_entity_poly.type
_entity_poly.pdbx_seq_one_letter_code
_entity_poly.pdbx_strand_id
1 'polypeptide(L)'
;MSYINAKSVLPKEMIKEIQKYVNGINLYIPKVPETNNACSSYKLELHRRNQEIYELFLQGEKVSKLAAEYYLSDKSIYRILGKMKKK
;
A
#
# COMPACT_ATOMS: atom_id res chain seq x y z
N MET A 1 6.27 18.80 7.65
CA MET A 1 6.38 18.14 8.97
C MET A 1 5.49 18.90 9.93
N SER A 2 4.30 18.36 10.23
CA SER A 2 3.37 18.97 11.17
C SER A 2 3.93 18.79 12.57
N TYR A 3 4.39 19.87 13.19
CA TYR A 3 4.72 19.87 14.61
C TYR A 3 3.42 19.66 15.40
N ILE A 4 3.41 18.67 16.29
CA ILE A 4 2.27 18.40 17.16
C ILE A 4 2.77 18.47 18.59
N ASN A 5 2.10 19.26 19.42
CA ASN A 5 2.46 19.40 20.82
C ASN A 5 2.12 18.10 21.56
N ALA A 6 3.09 17.47 22.22
CA ALA A 6 2.86 16.24 22.97
C ALA A 6 1.74 16.37 24.03
N LYS A 7 1.56 17.56 24.63
CA LYS A 7 0.49 17.84 25.60
C LYS A 7 -0.91 17.80 25.00
N SER A 8 -1.07 17.94 23.69
CA SER A 8 -2.36 17.88 23.02
C SER A 8 -2.74 16.47 22.57
N VAL A 9 -1.79 15.53 22.53
CA VAL A 9 -2.00 14.17 22.00
C VAL A 9 -1.76 13.06 23.01
N LEU A 10 -0.88 13.26 24.00
CA LEU A 10 -0.54 12.24 24.99
C LEU A 10 -1.17 12.55 26.36
N PRO A 11 -1.57 11.51 27.13
CA PRO A 11 -1.98 11.67 28.51
C PRO A 11 -0.87 12.28 29.38
N LYS A 12 -1.26 13.05 30.41
CA LYS A 12 -0.32 13.70 31.34
C LYS A 12 0.64 12.72 32.02
N GLU A 13 0.15 11.53 32.37
CA GLU A 13 0.95 10.49 33.02
C GLU A 13 2.05 9.95 32.10
N MET A 14 1.74 9.75 30.82
CA MET A 14 2.71 9.32 29.80
C MET A 14 3.78 10.39 29.56
N ILE A 15 3.41 11.66 29.54
CA ILE A 15 4.36 12.77 29.41
C ILE A 15 5.31 12.81 30.61
N LYS A 16 4.79 12.65 31.83
CA LYS A 16 5.64 12.58 33.04
C LYS A 16 6.65 11.43 32.95
N GLU A 17 6.22 10.29 32.43
CA GLU A 17 7.11 9.12 32.28
C GLU A 17 8.21 9.40 31.24
N ILE A 18 7.85 9.92 30.07
CA ILE A 18 8.82 10.30 29.04
C ILE A 18 9.82 11.34 29.58
N GLN A 19 9.36 12.30 30.38
CA GLN A 19 10.19 13.34 31.01
C GLN A 19 11.24 12.81 31.99
N LYS A 20 11.09 11.58 32.51
CA LYS A 20 12.13 10.92 33.31
C LYS A 20 13.36 10.56 32.46
N TYR A 21 13.14 10.28 31.18
CA TYR A 21 14.19 9.85 30.25
C TYR A 21 14.72 11.00 29.39
N VAL A 22 13.83 11.91 28.96
CA VAL A 22 14.17 13.02 28.05
C VAL A 22 13.36 14.26 28.40
N ASN A 23 14.01 15.40 28.61
CA ASN A 23 13.33 16.67 28.93
C ASN A 23 13.83 17.81 28.04
N GLY A 24 12.92 18.58 27.45
CA GLY A 24 13.25 19.73 26.60
C GLY A 24 13.77 19.42 25.19
N ILE A 25 13.65 18.16 24.72
CA ILE A 25 14.12 17.75 23.40
C ILE A 25 12.98 17.25 22.50
N ASN A 26 13.18 17.31 21.19
CA ASN A 26 12.28 16.73 20.20
C ASN A 26 12.54 15.23 20.07
N LEU A 27 11.58 14.41 20.49
CA LEU A 27 11.64 12.95 20.40
C LEU A 27 10.90 12.47 19.14
N TYR A 28 11.59 11.78 18.24
CA TYR A 28 10.97 11.11 17.10
C TYR A 28 10.30 9.81 17.55
N ILE A 29 9.00 9.69 17.33
CA ILE A 29 8.28 8.43 17.50
C ILE A 29 8.28 7.73 16.15
N PRO A 30 9.00 6.61 16.00
CA PRO A 30 8.97 5.86 14.75
C PRO A 30 7.55 5.41 14.46
N LYS A 31 7.17 5.46 13.19
CA LYS A 31 5.91 4.88 12.75
C LYS A 31 5.92 3.41 13.17
N VAL A 32 4.85 2.97 13.84
CA VAL A 32 4.63 1.55 14.11
C VAL A 32 4.74 0.85 12.74
N PRO A 33 5.62 -0.16 12.60
CA PRO A 33 5.70 -0.89 11.35
C PRO A 33 4.29 -1.43 11.09
N GLU A 34 3.66 -0.92 10.03
CA GLU A 34 2.37 -1.43 9.62
C GLU A 34 2.58 -2.91 9.32
N THR A 35 2.12 -3.80 10.20
CA THR A 35 1.78 -5.15 9.76
C THR A 35 0.74 -4.93 8.67
N ASN A 36 1.18 -5.09 7.42
CA ASN A 36 0.57 -4.62 6.17
C ASN A 36 -0.90 -5.03 5.95
N ASN A 37 -1.85 -4.59 6.77
CA ASN A 37 -3.24 -5.04 6.67
C ASN A 37 -4.16 -3.99 6.03
N ALA A 38 -3.76 -2.71 6.01
CA ALA A 38 -4.47 -1.67 5.27
C ALA A 38 -4.02 -1.57 3.79
N CYS A 39 -2.90 -2.21 3.43
CA CYS A 39 -2.46 -2.32 2.04
C CYS A 39 -3.04 -3.55 1.33
N SER A 40 -3.84 -4.37 2.02
CA SER A 40 -4.26 -5.68 1.53
C SER A 40 -5.44 -5.60 0.56
N SER A 41 -6.52 -4.87 0.86
CA SER A 41 -7.75 -4.93 0.04
C SER A 41 -7.51 -4.49 -1.41
N TYR A 42 -6.99 -3.29 -1.61
CA TYR A 42 -6.72 -2.77 -2.95
C TYR A 42 -5.64 -3.55 -3.69
N LYS A 43 -4.57 -3.99 -3.00
CA LYS A 43 -3.52 -4.81 -3.64
C LYS A 43 -4.03 -6.21 -3.98
N LEU A 44 -4.90 -6.79 -3.17
CA LEU A 44 -5.51 -8.10 -3.40
C LEU A 44 -6.50 -8.03 -4.55
N GLU A 45 -7.36 -7.01 -4.59
CA GLU A 45 -8.28 -6.77 -5.69
C GLU A 45 -7.52 -6.51 -7.00
N LEU A 46 -6.46 -5.70 -6.95
CA LEU A 46 -5.59 -5.47 -8.09
C LEU A 46 -4.87 -6.76 -8.53
N HIS A 47 -4.45 -7.61 -7.60
CA HIS A 47 -3.82 -8.89 -7.92
C HIS A 47 -4.82 -9.86 -8.55
N ARG A 48 -6.04 -9.96 -8.00
CA ARG A 48 -7.14 -10.77 -8.54
C ARG A 48 -7.51 -10.35 -9.96
N ARG A 49 -7.71 -9.05 -10.20
CA ARG A 49 -7.98 -8.50 -11.55
C ARG A 49 -6.85 -8.86 -12.52
N ASN A 50 -5.60 -8.68 -12.11
CA ASN A 50 -4.47 -8.98 -12.97
C ASN A 50 -4.32 -10.48 -13.25
N GLN A 51 -4.76 -11.34 -12.34
CA GLN A 51 -4.75 -12.80 -12.51
C GLN A 51 -5.83 -13.21 -13.53
N GLU A 52 -7.04 -12.66 -13.41
CA GLU A 52 -8.12 -12.86 -14.38
C GLU A 52 -7.71 -12.43 -15.80
N ILE A 53 -7.09 -11.26 -15.95
CA ILE A 53 -6.53 -10.80 -17.23
C ILE A 53 -5.53 -11.80 -17.81
N TYR A 54 -4.70 -12.42 -16.96
CA TYR A 54 -3.70 -13.39 -17.40
C TYR A 54 -4.35 -14.73 -17.82
N GLU A 55 -5.35 -15.19 -17.08
CA GLU A 55 -6.11 -16.40 -17.40
C GLU A 55 -6.87 -16.27 -18.73
N LEU A 56 -7.56 -15.14 -18.95
CA LEU A 56 -8.23 -14.85 -20.22
C LEU A 56 -7.24 -14.77 -21.39
N PHE A 57 -6.07 -14.17 -21.16
CA PHE A 57 -5.00 -14.16 -22.17
C PHE A 57 -4.50 -15.57 -22.51
N LEU A 58 -4.35 -16.46 -21.51
CA LEU A 58 -3.98 -17.86 -21.73
C LEU A 58 -5.06 -18.66 -22.48
N GLN A 59 -6.33 -18.28 -22.32
CA GLN A 59 -7.45 -18.84 -23.09
C GLN A 59 -7.49 -18.36 -24.56
N GLY A 60 -6.57 -17.48 -24.95
CA GLY A 60 -6.43 -17.01 -26.34
C GLY A 60 -7.05 -15.64 -26.60
N GLU A 61 -7.50 -14.92 -25.56
CA GLU A 61 -8.05 -13.58 -25.75
C GLU A 61 -6.99 -12.56 -26.19
N LYS A 62 -7.39 -11.69 -27.13
CA LYS A 62 -6.50 -10.67 -27.68
C LYS A 62 -6.26 -9.56 -26.66
N VAL A 63 -5.02 -9.07 -26.59
CA VAL A 63 -4.62 -7.96 -25.72
C VAL A 63 -5.49 -6.72 -25.93
N SER A 64 -5.84 -6.39 -27.17
CA SER A 64 -6.69 -5.24 -27.49
C SER A 64 -8.11 -5.35 -26.93
N LYS A 65 -8.64 -6.58 -26.83
CA LYS A 65 -9.97 -6.83 -26.24
C LYS A 65 -9.92 -6.69 -24.72
N LEU A 66 -8.90 -7.27 -24.08
CA LEU A 66 -8.66 -7.11 -22.64
C LEU A 66 -8.41 -5.64 -22.25
N ALA A 67 -7.70 -4.89 -23.10
CA ALA A 67 -7.48 -3.46 -22.91
C ALA A 67 -8.81 -2.68 -22.90
N ALA A 68 -9.71 -2.98 -23.84
CA ALA A 68 -11.03 -2.36 -23.89
C ALA A 68 -11.91 -2.76 -22.69
N GLU A 69 -11.94 -4.05 -22.34
CA GLU A 69 -12.78 -4.62 -21.28
C GLU A 69 -12.41 -4.11 -19.89
N TYR A 70 -11.11 -3.98 -19.61
CA TYR A 70 -10.60 -3.51 -18.32
C TYR A 70 -10.28 -2.01 -18.31
N TYR A 71 -10.59 -1.27 -19.38
CA TYR A 71 -10.27 0.16 -19.55
C TYR A 71 -8.78 0.48 -19.30
N LEU A 72 -7.92 -0.38 -19.83
CA LEU A 72 -6.46 -0.29 -19.74
C LEU A 72 -5.85 -0.04 -21.12
N SER A 73 -4.65 0.54 -21.15
CA SER A 73 -3.85 0.55 -22.39
C SER A 73 -3.25 -0.82 -22.67
N ASP A 74 -3.04 -1.15 -23.95
CA ASP A 74 -2.32 -2.37 -24.37
C ASP A 74 -0.98 -2.52 -23.64
N LYS A 75 -0.23 -1.41 -23.50
CA LYS A 75 1.04 -1.36 -22.75
C LYS A 75 0.87 -1.78 -21.28
N SER A 76 -0.24 -1.42 -20.65
CA SER A 76 -0.54 -1.81 -19.28
C SER A 76 -0.87 -3.29 -19.18
N ILE A 77 -1.63 -3.83 -20.15
CA ILE A 77 -1.91 -5.27 -20.23
C ILE A 77 -0.60 -6.05 -20.43
N TYR A 78 0.24 -5.69 -21.38
CA TYR A 78 1.56 -6.34 -21.56
C TYR A 78 2.42 -6.29 -20.30
N ARG A 79 2.41 -5.17 -19.56
CA ARG A 79 3.09 -5.06 -18.28
C ARG A 79 2.52 -6.00 -17.21
N ILE A 80 1.20 -6.17 -17.17
CA ILE A 80 0.52 -7.11 -16.27
C ILE A 80 0.91 -8.55 -16.62
N LEU A 81 0.81 -8.93 -17.90
CA LEU A 81 1.20 -10.27 -18.38
C LEU A 81 2.67 -10.59 -18.07
N GLY A 82 3.57 -9.63 -18.32
CA GLY A 82 5.00 -9.79 -18.02
C GLY A 82 5.31 -9.93 -16.52
N LYS A 83 4.51 -9.32 -15.64
CA LYS A 83 4.64 -9.48 -14.19
C LYS A 83 4.08 -10.82 -13.70
N MET A 84 2.98 -11.29 -14.29
CA MET A 84 2.38 -12.58 -13.92
C MET A 84 3.20 -13.77 -14.40
N LYS A 85 3.84 -13.68 -15.57
CA LYS A 85 4.75 -14.72 -16.08
C LYS A 85 6.04 -14.89 -15.26
N LYS A 86 6.50 -13.82 -14.59
CA LYS A 86 7.73 -13.84 -13.78
C LYS A 86 7.53 -14.37 -12.36
N LYS A 87 6.30 -14.68 -11.99
CA LYS A 87 5.92 -15.19 -10.68
C LYS A 87 5.68 -16.68 -10.78
#